data_AF-A0A7X9I475-F1
#
_entry.id   AF-A0A7X9I475-F1
#
_cell.length_a   1.000
_cell.length_b   1.000
_cell.length_c   1.000
_cell.angle_alpha   90.00
_cell.angle_beta   90.00
_cell.angle_gamma   90.00
#
_symmetry.space_group_name_H-M   'P 1'
#
loop_
_entity.id
_entity.type
_entity.pdbx_description
1 polymer ?
#
loop_
_entity_poly.entity_id
_entity_poly.type
_entity_poly.pdbx_seq_one_letter_code
_entity_poly.pdbx_strand_id
1 'polypeptide(L)' 'SSDGIFTLNEAACLGCCSLAPVMMINGRAYGPLTPDKARQIIREIYTLEQQKEREGVLA' A
#
# COMPACT_ATOMS: atom_id res chain seq x y z
N SER A 1 7.77 -9.30 -2.57
CA SER A 1 6.95 -10.46 -2.21
C SER A 1 6.98 -11.45 -3.37
N SER A 2 6.81 -12.76 -3.15
CA SER A 2 6.80 -13.75 -4.25
C SER A 2 5.50 -13.73 -5.06
N ASP A 3 4.50 -12.97 -4.59
CA ASP A 3 3.20 -12.77 -5.25
C ASP A 3 3.24 -11.76 -6.41
N GLY A 4 4.32 -10.99 -6.57
CA GLY A 4 4.42 -9.93 -7.58
C GLY A 4 3.50 -8.72 -7.36
N ILE A 5 2.75 -8.67 -6.25
CA ILE A 5 1.76 -7.62 -5.97
C ILE A 5 2.39 -6.43 -5.25
N PHE A 6 3.32 -6.69 -4.32
CA PHE A 6 3.96 -5.64 -3.54
C PHE A 6 5.49 -5.64 -3.61
N THR A 7 6.02 -4.43 -3.78
CA THR A 7 7.43 -4.08 -3.59
C THR A 7 7.53 -3.12 -2.41
N LEU A 8 8.37 -3.45 -1.44
CA LEU A 8 8.63 -2.59 -0.30
C LEU A 8 9.92 -1.80 -0.56
N ASN A 9 9.81 -0.48 -0.60
CA ASN A 9 10.94 0.43 -0.71
C ASN A 9 11.01 1.30 0.54
N GLU A 10 12.21 1.53 1.04
CA GLU A 10 12.45 2.48 2.12
C GLU A 10 12.75 3.87 1.56
N ALA A 11 12.32 4.90 2.29
CA ALA A 11 12.61 6.28 1.99
C ALA A 11 12.84 7.05 3.29
N ALA A 12 13.85 7.91 3.30
CA ALA A 12 14.16 8.72 4.48
C ALA A 12 13.08 9.77 4.78
N CYS A 13 12.43 10.33 3.75
CA CYS A 13 11.38 11.32 3.89
C CYS A 13 10.33 11.19 2.78
N LEU A 14 9.06 11.31 3.15
CA LEU A 14 7.91 11.33 2.24
C LEU A 14 7.25 12.71 2.14
N GLY A 15 7.76 13.73 2.85
CA GLY A 15 7.20 15.08 2.84
C GLY A 15 5.84 15.24 3.56
N CYS A 16 5.32 14.18 4.19
CA CYS A 16 4.02 14.17 4.86
C CYS A 16 4.14 14.15 6.40
N CYS A 17 5.02 15.00 6.96
CA CYS A 17 5.32 14.99 8.40
C CYS A 17 4.10 15.19 9.30
N SER A 18 3.11 15.97 8.86
CA SER A 18 1.84 16.18 9.58
C SER A 18 0.95 14.94 9.66
N LEU A 19 1.19 13.95 8.81
CA LEU A 19 0.46 12.67 8.75
C LEU A 19 1.27 11.51 9.33
N ALA A 20 2.43 11.79 9.94
CA ALA A 20 3.29 10.76 10.49
C ALA A 20 2.57 9.98 11.63
N PRO A 21 2.79 8.65 11.74
CA PRO A 21 3.49 7.76 10.82
C PRO A 21 2.73 7.58 9.49
N VAL A 22 3.44 7.57 8.36
CA VAL A 22 2.86 7.59 7.01
C VAL A 22 3.54 6.57 6.08
N MET A 23 2.77 5.97 5.18
CA MET A 23 3.27 5.17 4.07
C MET A 23 2.69 5.69 2.75
N MET A 24 3.36 5.42 1.62
CA MET A 24 2.88 5.82 0.30
C MET A 24 2.77 4.59 -0.59
N ILE A 25 1.62 4.42 -1.24
CA ILE A 25 1.36 3.31 -2.17
C ILE A 25 0.86 3.92 -3.47
N ASN A 26 1.57 3.64 -4.57
CA ASN A 26 1.25 4.16 -5.91
C ASN A 26 1.02 5.69 -5.93
N GLY A 27 1.89 6.43 -5.23
CA GLY A 27 1.83 7.90 -5.14
C GLY A 27 0.78 8.47 -4.18
N ARG A 28 -0.04 7.62 -3.55
CA ARG A 28 -1.03 8.04 -2.56
C ARG A 28 -0.51 7.86 -1.14
N ALA A 29 -0.55 8.92 -0.34
CA ALA A 29 -0.15 8.89 1.06
C ALA A 29 -1.26 8.34 1.97
N TYR A 30 -0.89 7.51 2.93
CA TYR A 30 -1.76 6.92 3.94
C TYR A 30 -1.22 7.22 5.33
N GLY A 31 -1.97 7.98 6.12
CA GLY A 31 -1.64 8.32 7.50
C GLY A 31 -2.79 9.07 8.18
N PRO A 32 -2.77 9.23 9.52
CA PRO A 32 -1.79 8.67 10.44
C PRO A 32 -2.00 7.17 10.69
N LEU A 33 -0.91 6.42 10.70
CA LEU A 33 -0.91 4.96 10.78
C LEU A 33 -0.66 4.44 12.21
N THR A 34 -1.33 3.33 12.50
CA THR A 34 -0.91 2.35 13.51
C THR A 34 -0.51 1.06 12.78
N PRO A 35 0.22 0.13 13.42
CA PRO A 35 0.55 -1.16 12.80
C PRO A 35 -0.69 -1.90 12.26
N ASP A 36 -1.81 -1.84 12.97
CA ASP A 36 -3.05 -2.51 12.55
C ASP A 36 -3.72 -1.83 11.36
N LYS A 37 -3.74 -0.50 11.32
CA LYS A 37 -4.21 0.26 10.16
C LYS A 37 -3.38 -0.02 8.92
N ALA A 38 -2.04 -0.06 9.06
CA ALA A 38 -1.15 -0.38 7.96
C ALA A 38 -1.45 -1.79 7.40
N ARG A 39 -1.56 -2.80 8.27
CA ARG A 39 -1.92 -4.17 7.86
C ARG A 39 -3.29 -4.25 7.20
N GLN A 40 -4.28 -3.50 7.70
CA GLN A 40 -5.62 -3.46 7.10
C GLN A 40 -5.58 -2.90 5.68
N ILE A 41 -4.92 -1.76 5.47
CA ILE A 41 -4.80 -1.13 4.15
C ILE A 41 -4.11 -2.07 3.15
N ILE A 42 -3.01 -2.73 3.56
CA ILE A 42 -2.30 -3.68 2.70
C ILE A 42 -3.20 -4.87 2.32
N ARG A 43 -3.98 -5.42 3.26
CA ARG A 43 -4.92 -6.53 2.98
C ARG A 43 -6.04 -6.12 2.01
N GLU A 44 -6.57 -4.92 2.17
CA GLU A 44 -7.60 -4.39 1.28
C GLU A 44 -7.07 -4.27 -0.15
N ILE A 45 -5.89 -3.66 -0.34
CA ILE A 45 -5.25 -3.54 -1.64
C ILE A 45 -4.94 -4.93 -2.22
N TYR A 46 -4.40 -5.85 -1.42
CA TYR A 46 -4.14 -7.22 -1.87
C TYR A 46 -5.39 -7.90 -2.42
N THR A 47 -6.53 -7.74 -1.72
CA THR A 47 -7.81 -8.33 -2.12
C THR A 47 -8.32 -7.74 -3.43
N LEU A 48 -8.17 -6.42 -3.61
CA LEU A 48 -8.56 -5.72 -4.83
C LEU A 48 -7.68 -6.13 -6.03
N GLU A 49 -6.36 -6.22 -5.87
CA GLU A 49 -5.47 -6.64 -6.96
C GLU A 49 -5.73 -8.09 -7.39
N GLN A 50 -5.99 -8.99 -6.44
CA GLN A 50 -6.40 -10.38 -6.73
C GLN A 50 -7.75 -10.47 -7.49
N GLN A 51 -8.68 -9.56 -7.22
CA GLN A 51 -9.95 -9.48 -7.95
C GLN A 51 -9.74 -8.99 -9.38
N LYS A 52 -8.93 -7.96 -9.58
CA LYS A 52 -8.59 -7.44 -10.93
C LYS A 52 -7.93 -8.51 -11.81
N GLU A 53 -7.03 -9.30 -11.23
CA GLU A 53 -6.37 -10.41 -11.92
C GLU A 53 -7.39 -11.48 -12.35
N ARG A 54 -8.33 -11.85 -11.47
CA ARG A 54 -9.40 -12.83 -11.77
C ARG A 54 -10.41 -12.33 -12.80
N GLU A 55 -10.64 -11.03 -12.86
CA GLU A 55 -11.52 -10.39 -13.83
C GLU A 55 -10.84 -10.15 -15.19
N GLY A 56 -9.56 -10.52 -15.33
CA GLY A 56 -8.82 -10.38 -16.59
C GLY A 56 -8.51 -8.93 -16.98
N VAL A 57 -8.57 -8.00 -16.02
CA VAL A 57 -8.26 -6.58 -16.22
C VAL A 57 -6.83 -6.32 -15.76
N LEU A 58 -5.87 -6.91 -16.47
CA LEU A 58 -4.49 -6.44 -16.49
C LEU A 58 -4.12 -6.21 -17.95
N ALA A 59 -3.99 -4.93 -18.32
CA ALA A 59 -3.44 -4.49 -19.60
C ALA A 59 -1.93 -4.32 -19.48
#